data_AF-A0A8T4CEA8-F1
#
_entry.id   AF-A0A8T4CEA8-F1
#
_cell.length_a   1.000
_cell.length_b   1.000
_cell.length_c   1.000
_cell.angle_alpha   90.00
_cell.angle_beta   90.00
_cell.angle_gamma   90.00
#
_symmetry.space_group_name_H-M   'P 1'
#
loop_
_entity.id
_entity.type
_entity.pdbx_description
1 polymer ?
#
loop_
_entity_poly.entity_id
_entity_poly.type
_entity_poly.pdbx_seq_one_letter_code
_entity_poly.pdbx_strand_id
1 'polypeptide(L)'
;MTETPVVGPDIIEIQPCTEEGLVTLEARLGGKPESEFFDPALLCRYINSSPAFTRQRCSVEMGYGVAERKGRNVHAFKTGKIIVRRAEGKEMALEHLHLAGRSLWPALKVRGGDALAPCLASEGGCPAFPGPPDEGGELPATRKFAEALSDARSQPRWSLIEDGLGRLRAIASAYPRSGVTKGTRELFRAAEGPILGFIVETEDARRAALGIPFLSASLLLDRAMQECERRPADARPAFWALSVEAFEAAVEGSAERAGAVGARLGAGGAMTGADPDLARSTLRLVSARVP
;
A
#
# COMPACT_ATOMS: atom_id res chain seq x y z
N MET A 1 -23.76 15.97 -14.83
CA MET A 1 -23.46 15.70 -13.42
C MET A 1 -24.02 14.33 -13.10
N THR A 2 -23.18 13.30 -13.14
CA THR A 2 -23.58 11.94 -12.74
C THR A 2 -23.20 11.78 -11.27
N GLU A 3 -24.21 11.89 -10.40
CA GLU A 3 -24.09 11.48 -9.00
C GLU A 3 -23.60 10.04 -8.97
N THR A 4 -22.47 9.82 -8.32
CA THR A 4 -21.96 8.46 -8.09
C THR A 4 -22.62 8.01 -6.78
N PRO A 5 -23.48 6.98 -6.79
CA PRO A 5 -24.07 6.49 -5.56
C PRO A 5 -22.93 5.97 -4.67
N VAL A 6 -22.75 6.60 -3.51
CA VAL A 6 -21.91 6.09 -2.43
C VAL A 6 -22.68 4.93 -1.81
N VAL A 7 -22.49 3.73 -2.36
CA VAL A 7 -23.05 2.50 -1.80
C VAL A 7 -22.01 1.98 -0.80
N GLY A 8 -22.40 1.86 0.47
CA GLY A 8 -21.62 1.12 1.47
C GLY A 8 -21.40 -0.33 1.03
N PRO A 9 -20.65 -1.15 1.78
CA PRO A 9 -20.41 -2.50 1.34
C PRO A 9 -21.73 -3.27 1.37
N ASP A 10 -22.06 -3.93 0.27
CA ASP A 10 -23.14 -4.91 0.29
C ASP A 10 -22.65 -6.09 1.14
N ILE A 11 -23.05 -6.13 2.41
CA ILE A 11 -22.72 -7.20 3.36
C ILE A 11 -23.86 -8.21 3.38
N ILE A 12 -23.56 -9.42 2.94
CA ILE A 12 -24.43 -10.58 3.00
C ILE A 12 -23.97 -11.46 4.16
N GLU A 13 -24.88 -11.65 5.12
CA GLU A 13 -24.69 -12.57 6.24
C GLU A 13 -25.27 -13.93 5.90
N ILE A 14 -24.44 -14.97 5.99
CA ILE A 14 -24.81 -16.35 5.71
C ILE A 14 -24.53 -17.18 6.95
N GLN A 15 -25.59 -17.65 7.59
CA GLN A 15 -25.51 -18.59 8.70
C GLN A 15 -25.72 -20.03 8.19
N PRO A 16 -24.74 -20.94 8.30
CA PRO A 16 -24.91 -22.33 7.89
C PRO A 16 -25.92 -23.04 8.79
N CYS A 17 -26.86 -23.79 8.21
CA CYS A 17 -27.91 -24.49 8.96
C CYS A 17 -27.37 -25.56 9.94
N THR A 18 -26.15 -26.07 9.71
CA THR A 18 -25.55 -27.18 10.45
C THR A 18 -24.46 -26.74 11.44
N GLU A 19 -24.14 -25.45 11.52
CA GLU A 19 -23.06 -24.92 12.35
C GLU A 19 -23.57 -23.78 13.24
N GLU A 20 -24.22 -24.14 14.35
CA GLU A 20 -24.77 -23.17 15.29
C GLU A 20 -23.66 -22.26 15.87
N GLY A 21 -23.91 -20.95 15.88
CA GLY A 21 -22.93 -19.95 16.32
C GLY A 21 -21.86 -19.55 15.29
N LEU A 22 -21.77 -20.22 14.14
CA LEU A 22 -20.84 -19.84 13.07
C LEU A 22 -21.50 -18.99 12.00
N VAL A 23 -20.81 -17.93 11.58
CA VAL A 23 -21.29 -16.99 10.58
C VAL A 23 -20.27 -16.88 9.45
N THR A 24 -20.76 -16.82 8.22
CA THR A 24 -20.00 -16.38 7.06
C THR A 24 -20.48 -14.99 6.66
N LEU A 25 -19.57 -14.04 6.57
CA LEU A 25 -19.86 -12.73 5.99
C LEU A 25 -19.22 -12.64 4.63
N GLU A 26 -20.01 -12.24 3.65
CA GLU A 26 -19.53 -11.80 2.35
C GLU A 26 -19.76 -10.30 2.25
N ALA A 27 -18.73 -9.55 1.90
CA ALA A 27 -18.84 -8.12 1.65
C ALA A 27 -18.30 -7.78 0.27
N ARG A 28 -18.94 -6.81 -0.37
CA ARG A 28 -18.46 -6.24 -1.62
C ARG A 28 -18.11 -4.77 -1.40
N LEU A 29 -16.82 -4.44 -1.44
CA LEU A 29 -16.31 -3.11 -1.08
C LEU A 29 -16.48 -2.05 -2.22
N GLY A 30 -17.11 -2.39 -3.34
CA GLY A 30 -17.23 -1.49 -4.49
C GLY A 30 -18.29 -1.91 -5.52
N GLY A 31 -18.50 -1.03 -6.51
CA GLY A 31 -19.52 -1.20 -7.56
C GLY A 31 -19.06 -1.98 -8.79
N LYS A 32 -20.06 -2.46 -9.56
CA LYS A 32 -20.02 -3.34 -10.76
C LYS A 32 -19.23 -4.65 -10.61
N PRO A 33 -19.86 -5.82 -10.89
CA PRO A 33 -19.23 -7.10 -10.61
C PRO A 33 -17.95 -7.47 -11.36
N GLU A 34 -17.68 -6.78 -12.46
CA GLU A 34 -16.69 -7.18 -13.46
C GLU A 34 -15.44 -6.28 -13.48
N SER A 35 -15.43 -5.18 -12.73
CA SER A 35 -14.25 -4.31 -12.64
C SER A 35 -13.27 -4.79 -11.58
N GLU A 36 -11.98 -4.71 -11.90
CA GLU A 36 -10.92 -4.84 -10.91
C GLU A 36 -11.01 -3.66 -9.93
N PHE A 37 -11.25 -3.99 -8.67
CA PHE A 37 -11.30 -3.07 -7.54
C PHE A 37 -9.95 -2.99 -6.82
N PHE A 38 -9.20 -4.10 -6.78
CA PHE A 38 -7.83 -4.14 -6.29
C PHE A 38 -6.86 -4.46 -7.43
N ASP A 39 -5.67 -3.86 -7.38
CA ASP A 39 -4.53 -4.34 -8.14
C ASP A 39 -4.11 -5.73 -7.63
N PRO A 40 -4.09 -6.77 -8.48
CA PRO A 40 -3.80 -8.15 -8.03
C PRO A 40 -2.41 -8.34 -7.42
N ALA A 41 -1.40 -7.63 -7.93
CA ALA A 41 -0.03 -7.76 -7.44
C ALA A 41 0.11 -7.14 -6.05
N LEU A 42 -0.49 -5.97 -5.84
CA LEU A 42 -0.52 -5.29 -4.55
C LEU A 42 -1.45 -5.97 -3.55
N LEU A 43 -2.57 -6.54 -3.98
CA LEU A 43 -3.42 -7.39 -3.15
C LEU A 43 -2.59 -8.53 -2.55
N CYS A 44 -1.83 -9.25 -3.39
CA CYS A 44 -0.94 -10.31 -2.93
C CYS A 44 0.20 -9.80 -2.05
N ARG A 45 0.75 -8.62 -2.35
CA ARG A 45 1.79 -8.01 -1.51
C ARG A 45 1.25 -7.77 -0.10
N TYR A 46 0.14 -7.04 0.04
CA TYR A 46 -0.33 -6.59 1.34
C TYR A 46 -1.03 -7.67 2.17
N ILE A 47 -1.66 -8.67 1.54
CA ILE A 47 -2.08 -9.87 2.29
C ILE A 47 -0.88 -10.57 2.92
N ASN A 48 0.21 -10.76 2.17
CA ASN A 48 1.39 -11.47 2.66
C ASN A 48 2.22 -10.65 3.65
N SER A 49 2.21 -9.32 3.54
CA SER A 49 2.93 -8.42 4.44
C SER A 49 2.14 -8.07 5.72
N SER A 50 0.82 -8.26 5.74
CA SER A 50 -0.01 -7.87 6.88
C SER A 50 0.24 -8.76 8.10
N PRO A 51 0.59 -8.19 9.27
CA PRO A 51 0.81 -8.94 10.50
C PRO A 51 -0.50 -9.46 11.12
N ALA A 52 -1.65 -8.99 10.64
CA ALA A 52 -2.97 -9.41 11.13
C ALA A 52 -3.35 -10.83 10.70
N PHE A 53 -2.62 -11.41 9.75
CA PHE A 53 -2.91 -12.71 9.17
C PHE A 53 -1.77 -13.70 9.35
N THR A 54 -2.11 -14.98 9.21
CA THR A 54 -1.21 -16.13 9.15
C THR A 54 -1.59 -17.00 7.97
N ARG A 55 -0.73 -17.97 7.60
CA ARG A 55 -1.00 -18.98 6.55
C ARG A 55 -1.49 -18.38 5.22
N GLN A 56 -0.87 -17.28 4.81
CA GLN A 56 -1.24 -16.54 3.62
C GLN A 56 -0.91 -17.31 2.34
N ARG A 57 -1.82 -17.27 1.37
CA ARG A 57 -1.60 -17.72 0.00
C ARG A 57 -2.25 -16.74 -0.94
N CYS A 58 -1.58 -16.41 -2.04
CA CYS A 58 -2.14 -15.50 -3.02
C CYS A 58 -1.72 -15.85 -4.44
N SER A 59 -2.62 -15.65 -5.39
CA SER A 59 -2.40 -15.79 -6.83
C SER A 59 -2.71 -14.47 -7.52
N VAL A 60 -1.68 -13.87 -8.13
CA VAL A 60 -1.80 -12.62 -8.91
C VAL A 60 -2.65 -12.86 -10.16
N GLU A 61 -2.45 -13.98 -10.84
CA GLU A 61 -3.19 -14.36 -12.06
C GLU A 61 -4.69 -14.47 -11.79
N MET A 62 -5.06 -15.15 -10.70
CA MET A 62 -6.45 -15.29 -10.30
C MET A 62 -7.01 -14.02 -9.62
N GLY A 63 -6.14 -13.10 -9.20
CA GLY A 63 -6.51 -11.98 -8.35
C GLY A 63 -7.19 -12.43 -7.07
N TYR A 64 -6.62 -13.43 -6.40
CA TYR A 64 -7.23 -14.08 -5.25
C TYR A 64 -6.21 -14.29 -4.15
N GLY A 65 -6.57 -13.87 -2.93
CA GLY A 65 -5.81 -14.10 -1.72
C GLY A 65 -6.65 -14.83 -0.67
N VAL A 66 -5.99 -15.69 0.10
CA VAL A 66 -6.54 -16.31 1.30
C VAL A 66 -5.56 -16.18 2.44
N ALA A 67 -6.09 -15.87 3.62
CA ALA A 67 -5.30 -15.69 4.82
C ALA A 67 -6.10 -16.21 6.02
N GLU A 68 -5.41 -16.67 7.06
CA GLU A 68 -6.02 -17.11 8.30
C GLU A 68 -5.87 -16.02 9.37
N ARG A 69 -6.89 -15.80 10.19
CA ARG A 69 -6.79 -15.00 11.41
C ARG A 69 -7.63 -15.66 12.49
N LYS A 70 -7.06 -15.82 13.68
CA LYS A 70 -7.70 -16.52 14.82
C LYS A 70 -8.35 -17.86 14.40
N GLY A 71 -7.71 -18.62 13.50
CA GLY A 71 -8.23 -19.90 12.99
C GLY A 71 -9.37 -19.80 11.97
N ARG A 72 -9.63 -18.61 11.41
CA ARG A 72 -10.70 -18.32 10.45
C ARG A 72 -10.14 -17.84 9.12
N ASN A 73 -10.73 -18.30 8.02
CA ASN A 73 -10.26 -17.95 6.68
C ASN A 73 -10.92 -16.66 6.20
N VAL A 74 -10.06 -15.74 5.76
CA VAL A 74 -10.41 -14.52 5.05
C VAL A 74 -10.01 -14.69 3.59
N HIS A 75 -10.97 -14.56 2.70
CA HIS A 75 -10.79 -14.64 1.26
C HIS A 75 -10.94 -13.23 0.68
N ALA A 76 -10.02 -12.79 -0.16
CA ALA A 76 -10.10 -11.51 -0.85
C ALA A 76 -9.92 -11.71 -2.35
N PHE A 77 -10.74 -11.02 -3.14
CA PHE A 77 -10.75 -11.12 -4.59
C PHE A 77 -10.46 -9.74 -5.20
N LYS A 78 -9.82 -9.71 -6.37
CA LYS A 78 -9.51 -8.49 -7.12
C LYS A 78 -10.75 -7.66 -7.46
N THR A 79 -11.95 -8.25 -7.42
CA THR A 79 -13.24 -7.61 -7.65
C THR A 79 -13.78 -6.83 -6.44
N GLY A 80 -13.04 -6.80 -5.32
CA GLY A 80 -13.46 -6.13 -4.09
C GLY A 80 -14.37 -6.98 -3.21
N LYS A 81 -14.62 -8.23 -3.59
CA LYS A 81 -15.29 -9.21 -2.74
C LYS A 81 -14.34 -9.69 -1.64
N ILE A 82 -14.80 -9.66 -0.39
CA ILE A 82 -14.12 -10.26 0.76
C ILE A 82 -15.10 -11.22 1.44
N ILE A 83 -14.62 -12.42 1.79
CA ILE A 83 -15.42 -13.43 2.50
C ILE A 83 -14.69 -13.83 3.76
N VAL A 84 -15.35 -13.68 4.91
CA VAL A 84 -14.90 -14.25 6.19
C VAL A 84 -15.72 -15.51 6.45
N ARG A 85 -15.07 -16.66 6.49
CA ARG A 85 -15.75 -17.96 6.68
C ARG A 85 -15.68 -18.42 8.13
N ARG A 86 -16.81 -18.96 8.61
CA ARG A 86 -16.93 -19.71 9.88
C ARG A 86 -16.48 -18.92 11.12
N ALA A 87 -16.70 -17.61 11.15
CA ALA A 87 -16.42 -16.79 12.32
C ALA A 87 -17.38 -17.10 13.47
N GLU A 88 -16.92 -16.96 14.72
CA GLU A 88 -17.75 -17.15 15.92
C GLU A 88 -18.60 -15.90 16.14
N GLY A 89 -19.76 -15.88 15.48
CA GLY A 89 -20.67 -14.75 15.50
C GLY A 89 -20.30 -13.60 14.54
N LYS A 90 -21.27 -12.70 14.40
CA LYS A 90 -21.22 -11.56 13.48
C LYS A 90 -20.14 -10.55 13.83
N GLU A 91 -19.94 -10.26 15.12
CA GLU A 91 -18.97 -9.26 15.58
C GLU A 91 -17.54 -9.66 15.20
N MET A 92 -17.17 -10.91 15.44
CA MET A 92 -15.88 -11.45 15.00
C MET A 92 -15.76 -11.35 13.48
N ALA A 93 -16.80 -11.72 12.74
CA ALA A 93 -16.77 -11.69 11.28
C ALA A 93 -16.56 -10.26 10.74
N LEU A 94 -17.25 -9.26 11.31
CA LEU A 94 -17.08 -7.84 10.97
C LEU A 94 -15.69 -7.34 11.33
N GLU A 95 -15.16 -7.69 12.50
CA GLU A 95 -13.79 -7.35 12.90
C GLU A 95 -12.78 -7.84 11.83
N HIS A 96 -12.90 -9.11 11.41
CA HIS A 96 -12.02 -9.69 10.39
C HIS A 96 -12.19 -9.00 9.03
N LEU A 97 -13.43 -8.68 8.66
CA LEU A 97 -13.74 -8.00 7.42
C LEU A 97 -13.11 -6.60 7.37
N HIS A 98 -13.29 -5.79 8.42
CA HIS A 98 -12.74 -4.44 8.50
C HIS A 98 -11.21 -4.46 8.44
N LEU A 99 -10.56 -5.38 9.18
CA LEU A 99 -9.11 -5.52 9.16
C LEU A 99 -8.59 -5.95 7.78
N ALA A 100 -9.28 -6.87 7.11
CA ALA A 100 -8.96 -7.28 5.76
C ALA A 100 -9.10 -6.12 4.76
N GLY A 101 -10.22 -5.40 4.82
CA GLY A 101 -10.45 -4.20 4.01
C GLY A 101 -9.35 -3.16 4.20
N ARG A 102 -9.01 -2.81 5.45
CA ARG A 102 -7.95 -1.83 5.77
C ARG A 102 -6.57 -2.27 5.32
N SER A 103 -6.22 -3.54 5.52
CA SER A 103 -4.93 -4.08 5.07
C SER A 103 -4.75 -4.02 3.54
N LEU A 104 -5.86 -4.00 2.80
CA LEU A 104 -5.89 -3.98 1.34
C LEU A 104 -6.07 -2.58 0.74
N TRP A 105 -6.28 -1.54 1.56
CA TRP A 105 -6.39 -0.16 1.08
C TRP A 105 -5.31 0.26 0.10
N PRO A 106 -4.02 -0.02 0.32
CA PRO A 106 -3.01 0.48 -0.60
C PRO A 106 -3.05 -0.22 -1.98
N ALA A 107 -3.78 -1.33 -2.12
CA ALA A 107 -4.05 -2.01 -3.39
C ALA A 107 -5.32 -1.50 -4.12
N LEU A 108 -6.12 -0.62 -3.52
CA LEU A 108 -7.36 -0.10 -4.13
C LEU A 108 -7.07 0.59 -5.45
N LYS A 109 -7.76 0.23 -6.53
CA LYS A 109 -7.67 0.93 -7.81
C LYS A 109 -8.48 2.23 -7.72
N VAL A 110 -7.85 3.33 -8.09
CA VAL A 110 -8.48 4.65 -8.12
C VAL A 110 -9.05 4.96 -9.49
N ARG A 111 -9.78 6.07 -9.58
CA ARG A 111 -10.31 6.57 -10.86
C ARG A 111 -9.15 6.91 -11.79
N GLY A 112 -8.91 6.08 -12.80
CA GLY A 112 -7.73 6.18 -13.66
C GLY A 112 -6.99 4.86 -13.84
N GLY A 113 -7.26 3.88 -12.98
CA GLY A 113 -6.80 2.50 -13.14
C GLY A 113 -5.55 2.12 -12.33
N ASP A 114 -4.81 3.10 -11.81
CA ASP A 114 -3.68 2.84 -10.91
C ASP A 114 -4.16 2.47 -9.50
N ALA A 115 -3.35 1.70 -8.79
CA ALA A 115 -3.58 1.43 -7.38
C ALA A 115 -3.23 2.63 -6.50
N LEU A 116 -3.81 2.67 -5.30
CA LEU A 116 -3.72 3.77 -4.35
C LEU A 116 -2.29 4.13 -3.97
N ALA A 117 -1.51 3.15 -3.51
CA ALA A 117 -0.13 3.43 -3.10
C ALA A 117 0.73 3.97 -4.27
N PRO A 118 0.72 3.37 -5.48
CA PRO A 118 1.35 3.95 -6.66
C PRO A 118 0.80 5.32 -7.08
N CYS A 119 -0.51 5.53 -6.95
CA CYS A 119 -1.17 6.77 -7.33
C CYS A 119 -0.80 7.95 -6.43
N LEU A 120 -0.73 7.73 -5.12
CA LEU A 120 -0.18 8.71 -4.16
C LEU A 120 1.31 8.95 -4.39
N ALA A 121 1.99 8.01 -5.04
CA ALA A 121 3.35 8.20 -5.49
C ALA A 121 3.48 9.01 -6.82
N SER A 122 2.36 9.37 -7.46
CA SER A 122 2.35 9.98 -8.81
C SER A 122 2.26 11.51 -8.81
N GLU A 123 2.69 12.13 -9.92
CA GLU A 123 2.81 13.61 -10.11
C GLU A 123 1.47 14.35 -10.08
N GLY A 124 0.40 13.70 -10.54
CA GLY A 124 -0.94 14.29 -10.66
C GLY A 124 -1.73 14.26 -9.35
N GLY A 125 -1.13 13.71 -8.28
CA GLY A 125 -1.87 13.29 -7.11
C GLY A 125 -2.84 12.16 -7.44
N CYS A 126 -3.68 11.81 -6.47
CA CYS A 126 -4.69 10.80 -6.68
C CYS A 126 -6.08 11.45 -6.80
N PRO A 127 -6.81 11.26 -7.92
CA PRO A 127 -8.18 11.72 -8.01
C PRO A 127 -9.02 11.08 -6.89
N ALA A 128 -9.97 11.85 -6.35
CA ALA A 128 -10.73 11.50 -5.16
C ALA A 128 -11.33 10.09 -5.18
N PHE A 129 -11.31 9.45 -4.01
CA PHE A 129 -11.64 8.06 -3.74
C PHE A 129 -13.15 7.75 -3.79
N PRO A 130 -13.56 6.52 -4.12
CA PRO A 130 -14.67 5.90 -3.40
C PRO A 130 -14.22 5.67 -1.96
N GLY A 131 -14.92 6.27 -0.98
CA GLY A 131 -14.57 6.18 0.43
C GLY A 131 -14.50 4.74 0.96
N PRO A 132 -13.81 4.51 2.09
CA PRO A 132 -13.86 3.21 2.75
C PRO A 132 -15.32 2.89 3.11
N PRO A 133 -15.72 1.62 3.08
CA PRO A 133 -17.14 1.29 2.92
C PRO A 133 -18.05 1.71 4.11
N ASP A 134 -17.51 1.97 5.30
CA ASP A 134 -18.33 2.16 6.51
C ASP A 134 -18.16 3.52 7.21
N GLU A 135 -17.32 4.42 6.69
CA GLU A 135 -17.07 5.72 7.32
C GLU A 135 -17.35 6.84 6.32
N GLY A 136 -18.60 7.33 6.34
CA GLY A 136 -19.18 8.33 5.44
C GLY A 136 -18.54 9.72 5.46
N GLY A 137 -17.23 9.80 5.27
CA GLY A 137 -16.51 11.01 4.93
C GLY A 137 -15.65 10.77 3.71
N GLU A 138 -15.66 11.71 2.76
CA GLU A 138 -14.62 11.78 1.75
C GLU A 138 -13.26 11.81 2.48
N LEU A 139 -12.34 10.91 2.12
CA LEU A 139 -10.92 11.18 2.40
C LEU A 139 -10.63 12.48 1.65
N PRO A 140 -10.26 13.57 2.35
CA PRO A 140 -10.11 14.86 1.70
C PRO A 140 -9.15 14.72 0.52
N ALA A 141 -9.58 15.25 -0.63
CA ALA A 141 -8.77 15.29 -1.83
C ALA A 141 -7.34 15.78 -1.50
N THR A 142 -6.34 15.07 -2.05
CA THR A 142 -4.91 15.42 -2.05
C THR A 142 -4.40 16.12 -0.79
N ARG A 143 -4.27 15.39 0.33
CA ARG A 143 -3.31 15.82 1.37
C ARG A 143 -1.89 15.65 0.83
N LYS A 144 -1.05 16.67 1.04
CA LYS A 144 0.37 16.53 0.69
C LYS A 144 1.03 15.51 1.62
N PHE A 145 2.03 14.79 1.12
CA PHE A 145 2.81 13.86 1.94
C PHE A 145 3.33 14.53 3.21
N ALA A 146 3.83 15.77 3.12
CA ALA A 146 4.34 16.51 4.27
C ALA A 146 3.29 16.80 5.35
N GLU A 147 2.06 17.12 4.94
CA GLU A 147 0.92 17.33 5.85
C GLU A 147 0.52 16.00 6.51
N ALA A 148 0.45 14.92 5.72
CA ALA A 148 0.17 13.58 6.24
C ALA A 148 1.25 13.10 7.21
N LEU A 149 2.52 13.39 6.93
CA LEU A 149 3.66 13.06 7.79
C LEU A 149 3.60 13.82 9.12
N SER A 150 3.31 15.12 9.10
CA SER A 150 3.15 15.93 10.31
C SER A 150 2.04 15.37 11.19
N ASP A 151 0.88 15.08 10.59
CA ASP A 151 -0.25 14.51 11.31
C ASP A 151 0.06 13.11 11.84
N ALA A 152 0.74 12.26 11.06
CA ALA A 152 1.09 10.89 11.43
C ALA A 152 1.97 10.82 12.67
N ARG A 153 2.95 11.74 12.79
CA ARG A 153 3.86 11.83 13.95
C ARG A 153 3.14 12.10 15.27
N SER A 154 1.98 12.75 15.21
CA SER A 154 1.15 13.03 16.39
C SER A 154 0.21 11.86 16.74
N GLN A 155 0.11 10.82 15.90
CA GLN A 155 -0.82 9.73 16.12
C GLN A 155 -0.29 8.73 17.16
N PRO A 156 -1.20 8.13 17.94
CA PRO A 156 -0.89 6.89 18.66
C PRO A 156 -0.33 5.86 17.69
N ARG A 157 0.61 5.02 18.16
CA ARG A 157 1.25 3.96 17.35
C ARG A 157 2.15 4.45 16.20
N TRP A 158 2.53 5.73 16.16
CA TRP A 158 3.56 6.24 15.24
C TRP A 158 4.86 5.40 15.28
N SER A 159 5.19 4.81 16.43
CA SER A 159 6.32 3.88 16.59
C SER A 159 6.29 2.69 15.61
N LEU A 160 5.13 2.26 15.13
CA LEU A 160 5.02 1.23 14.09
C LEU A 160 5.50 1.73 12.73
N ILE A 161 5.21 2.99 12.39
CA ILE A 161 5.75 3.62 11.17
C ILE A 161 7.27 3.79 11.32
N GLU A 162 7.75 4.23 12.47
CA GLU A 162 9.20 4.36 12.73
C GLU A 162 9.93 3.03 12.64
N ASP A 163 9.38 1.95 13.19
CA ASP A 163 9.95 0.61 13.07
C ASP A 163 10.03 0.16 11.60
N GLY A 164 8.92 0.32 10.85
CA GLY A 164 8.90 -0.02 9.43
C GLY A 164 9.91 0.78 8.61
N LEU A 165 9.97 2.10 8.82
CA LEU A 165 10.96 2.97 8.16
C LEU A 165 12.39 2.64 8.57
N GLY A 166 12.63 2.35 9.85
CA GLY A 166 13.94 1.93 10.35
C GLY A 166 14.42 0.64 9.66
N ARG A 167 13.54 -0.33 9.48
CA ARG A 167 13.83 -1.57 8.74
C ARG A 167 14.11 -1.30 7.26
N LEU A 168 13.31 -0.46 6.60
CA LEU A 168 13.54 -0.08 5.20
C LEU A 168 14.90 0.61 5.03
N ARG A 169 15.29 1.50 5.94
CA ARG A 169 16.61 2.15 5.97
C ARG A 169 17.76 1.17 6.17
N ALA A 170 17.58 0.20 7.06
CA ALA A 170 18.58 -0.85 7.30
C ALA A 170 18.80 -1.69 6.02
N ILE A 171 17.72 -2.07 5.35
CA ILE A 171 17.81 -2.78 4.06
C ILE A 171 18.45 -1.88 3.01
N ALA A 172 18.05 -0.61 2.96
CA ALA A 172 18.58 0.37 2.01
C ALA A 172 20.12 0.50 2.10
N SER A 173 20.62 0.53 3.32
CA SER A 173 22.04 0.65 3.64
C SER A 173 22.84 -0.63 3.35
N ALA A 174 22.21 -1.80 3.49
CA ALA A 174 22.86 -3.09 3.25
C ALA A 174 22.89 -3.49 1.77
N TYR A 175 21.93 -3.01 0.98
CA TYR A 175 21.69 -3.43 -0.40
C TYR A 175 22.91 -3.42 -1.34
N PRO A 176 23.79 -2.39 -1.36
CA PRO A 176 24.92 -2.36 -2.29
C PRO A 176 25.85 -3.57 -2.20
N ARG A 177 25.82 -4.29 -1.06
CA ARG A 177 26.65 -5.48 -0.81
C ARG A 177 25.93 -6.79 -1.04
N SER A 178 24.60 -6.80 -0.88
CA SER A 178 23.79 -8.04 -0.88
C SER A 178 23.04 -8.32 -2.18
N GLY A 179 22.77 -7.30 -3.01
CA GLY A 179 21.96 -7.43 -4.24
C GLY A 179 20.47 -7.77 -3.96
N VAL A 180 19.65 -7.95 -5.02
CA VAL A 180 18.24 -8.39 -4.84
C VAL A 180 18.19 -9.90 -4.79
N THR A 181 18.30 -10.43 -3.59
CA THR A 181 17.99 -11.84 -3.34
C THR A 181 16.51 -12.02 -3.02
N LYS A 182 16.02 -13.26 -3.06
CA LYS A 182 14.71 -13.63 -2.50
C LYS A 182 14.60 -13.16 -1.04
N GLY A 183 15.67 -13.33 -0.25
CA GLY A 183 15.73 -12.88 1.13
C GLY A 183 15.60 -11.36 1.28
N THR A 184 16.24 -10.57 0.39
CA THR A 184 16.09 -9.10 0.38
C THR A 184 14.62 -8.70 0.15
N ARG A 185 13.91 -9.37 -0.77
CA ARG A 185 12.48 -9.11 -1.02
C ARG A 185 11.60 -9.50 0.17
N GLU A 186 11.94 -10.58 0.86
CA GLU A 186 11.25 -11.00 2.09
C GLU A 186 11.47 -9.98 3.23
N LEU A 187 12.68 -9.45 3.38
CA LEU A 187 12.98 -8.38 4.32
C LEU A 187 12.17 -7.10 4.02
N PHE A 188 12.02 -6.73 2.75
CA PHE A 188 11.16 -5.60 2.35
C PHE A 188 9.72 -5.79 2.78
N ARG A 189 9.14 -6.97 2.50
CA ARG A 189 7.76 -7.28 2.93
C ARG A 189 7.62 -7.27 4.44
N ALA A 190 8.62 -7.80 5.16
CA ALA A 190 8.65 -7.76 6.62
C ALA A 190 8.78 -6.33 7.17
N ALA A 191 9.44 -5.43 6.44
CA ALA A 191 9.56 -4.01 6.81
C ALA A 191 8.27 -3.22 6.56
N GLU A 192 7.41 -3.65 5.63
CA GLU A 192 6.07 -3.09 5.42
C GLU A 192 5.07 -3.51 6.49
N GLY A 193 5.31 -4.64 7.16
CA GLY A 193 4.44 -5.20 8.20
C GLY A 193 4.09 -4.21 9.31
N PRO A 194 5.06 -3.53 9.94
CA PRO A 194 4.78 -2.47 10.93
C PRO A 194 3.92 -1.32 10.38
N ILE A 195 4.18 -0.85 9.15
CA ILE A 195 3.40 0.24 8.53
C ILE A 195 1.96 -0.23 8.27
N LEU A 196 1.76 -1.46 7.79
CA LEU A 196 0.43 -2.06 7.69
C LEU A 196 -0.23 -2.24 9.05
N GLY A 197 0.55 -2.59 10.08
CA GLY A 197 0.11 -2.63 11.47
C GLY A 197 -0.51 -1.29 11.88
N PHE A 198 0.15 -0.17 11.60
CA PHE A 198 -0.40 1.16 11.86
C PHE A 198 -1.75 1.39 11.14
N ILE A 199 -1.88 1.00 9.87
CA ILE A 199 -3.12 1.18 9.09
C ILE A 199 -4.25 0.33 9.66
N VAL A 200 -3.95 -0.92 10.02
CA VAL A 200 -4.93 -1.90 10.47
C VAL A 200 -5.37 -1.65 11.91
N GLU A 201 -4.46 -1.20 12.76
CA GLU A 201 -4.68 -1.03 14.19
C GLU A 201 -5.17 0.37 14.60
N THR A 202 -5.04 1.36 13.72
CA THR A 202 -5.60 2.69 13.94
C THR A 202 -7.11 2.66 13.72
N GLU A 203 -7.90 2.88 14.77
CA GLU A 203 -9.36 2.78 14.70
C GLU A 203 -10.00 3.80 13.75
N ASP A 204 -9.53 5.04 13.76
CA ASP A 204 -10.03 6.12 12.90
C ASP A 204 -9.51 5.96 11.46
N ALA A 205 -10.41 5.84 10.48
CA ALA A 205 -10.00 5.58 9.09
C ALA A 205 -9.13 6.69 8.49
N ARG A 206 -9.38 7.95 8.86
CA ARG A 206 -8.63 9.11 8.33
C ARG A 206 -7.19 9.09 8.83
N ARG A 207 -6.99 8.73 10.10
CA ARG A 207 -5.66 8.56 10.72
C ARG A 207 -4.96 7.32 10.18
N ALA A 208 -5.68 6.20 10.01
CA ALA A 208 -5.13 4.98 9.41
C ALA A 208 -4.58 5.25 7.99
N ALA A 209 -5.28 6.06 7.19
CA ALA A 209 -4.85 6.43 5.85
C ALA A 209 -3.50 7.17 5.81
N LEU A 210 -3.05 7.76 6.92
CA LEU A 210 -1.72 8.39 7.02
C LEU A 210 -0.57 7.39 6.87
N GLY A 211 -0.81 6.08 7.03
CA GLY A 211 0.19 5.04 6.80
C GLY A 211 0.48 4.75 5.32
N ILE A 212 -0.47 5.07 4.44
CA ILE A 212 -0.40 4.70 3.01
C ILE A 212 0.78 5.37 2.28
N PRO A 213 1.08 6.66 2.48
CA PRO A 213 2.23 7.28 1.83
C PRO A 213 3.57 6.60 2.17
N PHE A 214 3.72 6.02 3.36
CA PHE A 214 4.93 5.28 3.73
C PHE A 214 5.04 3.94 2.99
N LEU A 215 3.92 3.29 2.66
CA LEU A 215 3.90 2.15 1.75
C LEU A 215 4.17 2.57 0.30
N SER A 216 3.76 3.78 -0.11
CA SER A 216 4.17 4.34 -1.40
C SER A 216 5.69 4.54 -1.47
N ALA A 217 6.31 5.01 -0.39
CA ALA A 217 7.76 5.15 -0.30
C ALA A 217 8.49 3.79 -0.33
N SER A 218 7.94 2.74 0.30
CA SER A 218 8.51 1.39 0.21
C SER A 218 8.46 0.82 -1.21
N LEU A 219 7.39 1.09 -1.96
CA LEU A 219 7.26 0.69 -3.37
C LEU A 219 8.31 1.35 -4.27
N LEU A 220 8.66 2.61 -4.01
CA LEU A 220 9.76 3.25 -4.76
C LEU A 220 11.07 2.54 -4.56
N LEU A 221 11.38 2.23 -3.31
CA LEU A 221 12.66 1.63 -2.96
C LEU A 221 12.74 0.20 -3.53
N ASP A 222 11.64 -0.55 -3.54
CA ASP A 222 11.53 -1.83 -4.23
C ASP A 222 11.70 -1.70 -5.75
N ARG A 223 11.08 -0.69 -6.40
CA ARG A 223 11.27 -0.44 -7.83
C ARG A 223 12.73 -0.05 -8.14
N ALA A 224 13.32 0.81 -7.32
CA ALA A 224 14.72 1.21 -7.46
C ALA A 224 15.66 0.01 -7.35
N MET A 225 15.40 -0.92 -6.42
CA MET A 225 16.17 -2.16 -6.32
C MET A 225 16.10 -2.97 -7.62
N GLN A 226 14.91 -3.18 -8.16
CA GLN A 226 14.72 -3.96 -9.40
C GLN A 226 15.43 -3.31 -10.58
N GLU A 227 15.36 -1.98 -10.67
CA GLU A 227 16.03 -1.23 -11.74
C GLU A 227 17.55 -1.20 -11.57
N CYS A 228 18.05 -1.20 -10.33
CA CYS A 228 19.48 -1.27 -10.05
C CYS A 228 20.10 -2.56 -10.60
N GLU A 229 19.39 -3.69 -10.52
CA GLU A 229 19.89 -4.96 -11.08
C GLU A 229 20.04 -4.96 -12.58
N ARG A 230 19.17 -4.22 -13.28
CA ARG A 230 19.20 -4.11 -14.75
C ARG A 230 20.35 -3.23 -15.24
N ARG A 231 20.97 -2.44 -14.34
CA ARG A 231 22.05 -1.52 -14.70
C ARG A 231 23.43 -2.19 -14.75
N PRO A 232 24.35 -1.63 -15.56
CA PRO A 232 25.78 -1.96 -15.51
C PRO A 232 26.34 -1.85 -14.09
N ALA A 233 27.24 -2.77 -13.72
CA ALA A 233 27.74 -2.93 -12.36
C ALA A 233 28.39 -1.65 -11.79
N ASP A 234 29.08 -0.88 -12.64
CA ASP A 234 29.71 0.40 -12.34
C ASP A 234 28.70 1.54 -12.10
N ALA A 235 27.51 1.46 -12.71
CA ALA A 235 26.45 2.45 -12.53
C ALA A 235 25.55 2.18 -11.30
N ARG A 236 25.57 0.96 -10.75
CA ARG A 236 24.69 0.55 -9.63
C ARG A 236 24.87 1.38 -8.36
N PRO A 237 26.09 1.64 -7.85
CA PRO A 237 26.27 2.37 -6.60
C PRO A 237 25.73 3.81 -6.65
N ALA A 238 26.01 4.52 -7.75
CA ALA A 238 25.57 5.90 -7.93
C ALA A 238 24.05 6.01 -8.05
N PHE A 239 23.45 5.12 -8.85
CA PHE A 239 22.00 5.06 -9.00
C PHE A 239 21.29 4.68 -7.69
N TRP A 240 21.84 3.72 -6.95
CA TRP A 240 21.29 3.32 -5.66
C TRP A 240 21.36 4.45 -4.64
N ALA A 241 22.49 5.15 -4.53
CA ALA A 241 22.64 6.28 -3.62
C ALA A 241 21.59 7.37 -3.89
N LEU A 242 21.35 7.71 -5.16
CA LEU A 242 20.29 8.65 -5.54
C LEU A 242 18.88 8.12 -5.21
N SER A 243 18.65 6.82 -5.36
CA SER A 243 17.36 6.20 -5.02
C SER A 243 17.09 6.17 -3.51
N VAL A 244 18.13 6.00 -2.69
CA VAL A 244 18.01 6.12 -1.23
C VAL A 244 17.77 7.57 -0.82
N GLU A 245 18.46 8.53 -1.45
CA GLU A 245 18.23 9.95 -1.21
C GLU A 245 16.80 10.37 -1.58
N ALA A 246 16.27 9.81 -2.66
CA ALA A 246 14.87 9.97 -3.08
C ALA A 246 13.89 9.48 -2.02
N PHE A 247 14.15 8.27 -1.52
CA PHE A 247 13.35 7.65 -0.47
C PHE A 247 13.35 8.49 0.80
N GLU A 248 14.52 8.96 1.27
CA GLU A 248 14.60 9.81 2.46
C GLU A 248 13.89 11.16 2.24
N ALA A 249 14.07 11.78 1.08
CA ALA A 249 13.37 13.02 0.76
C ALA A 249 11.84 12.84 0.75
N ALA A 250 11.36 11.70 0.25
CA ALA A 250 9.94 11.34 0.32
C ALA A 250 9.50 11.16 1.77
N VAL A 251 10.21 10.35 2.57
CA VAL A 251 9.89 10.08 3.99
C VAL A 251 9.91 11.36 4.85
N GLU A 252 10.76 12.31 4.54
CA GLU A 252 10.82 13.62 5.21
C GLU A 252 9.74 14.60 4.70
N GLY A 253 9.08 14.30 3.59
CA GLY A 253 8.17 15.23 2.92
C GLY A 253 8.87 16.45 2.30
N SER A 254 10.17 16.34 1.97
CA SER A 254 10.98 17.46 1.48
C SER A 254 10.92 17.60 -0.05
N ALA A 255 9.94 18.37 -0.54
CA ALA A 255 9.71 18.61 -1.97
C ALA A 255 10.96 19.10 -2.71
N GLU A 256 11.70 20.02 -2.08
CA GLU A 256 12.92 20.60 -2.63
C GLU A 256 14.03 19.54 -2.80
N ARG A 257 14.32 18.77 -1.74
CA ARG A 257 15.36 17.73 -1.79
C ARG A 257 15.06 16.70 -2.86
N ALA A 258 13.82 16.24 -2.92
CA ALA A 258 13.40 15.25 -3.91
C ALA A 258 13.37 15.79 -5.35
N GLY A 259 13.00 17.06 -5.54
CA GLY A 259 13.14 17.74 -6.82
C GLY A 259 14.61 17.76 -7.29
N ALA A 260 15.53 18.08 -6.38
CA ALA A 260 16.97 18.04 -6.65
C ALA A 260 17.49 16.62 -6.92
N VAL A 261 16.98 15.59 -6.21
CA VAL A 261 17.34 14.18 -6.46
C VAL A 261 16.84 13.72 -7.83
N GLY A 262 15.58 13.95 -8.17
CA GLY A 262 15.07 13.47 -9.44
C GLY A 262 15.69 14.23 -10.63
N ALA A 263 16.06 15.51 -10.48
CA ALA A 263 16.82 16.22 -11.52
C ALA A 263 18.15 15.53 -11.81
N ARG A 264 18.84 15.05 -10.77
CA ARG A 264 20.08 14.26 -10.89
C ARG A 264 19.83 12.87 -11.50
N LEU A 265 18.76 12.19 -11.13
CA LEU A 265 18.37 10.92 -11.75
C LEU A 265 18.02 11.07 -13.24
N GLY A 266 17.32 12.16 -13.61
CA GLY A 266 16.97 12.46 -15.00
C GLY A 266 18.19 12.84 -15.84
N ALA A 267 19.08 13.69 -15.32
CA ALA A 267 20.32 14.06 -15.99
C ALA A 267 21.28 12.87 -16.14
N GLY A 268 21.38 12.00 -15.14
CA GLY A 268 22.15 10.76 -15.23
C GLY A 268 21.54 9.73 -16.20
N GLY A 269 20.22 9.80 -16.43
CA GLY A 269 19.50 8.93 -17.35
C GLY A 269 19.81 9.17 -18.82
N ALA A 270 20.06 10.43 -19.20
CA ALA A 270 20.47 10.81 -20.55
C ALA A 270 21.84 10.23 -20.96
N MET A 271 22.70 9.84 -20.00
CA MET A 271 24.03 9.28 -20.28
C MET A 271 24.12 7.75 -20.16
N THR A 272 23.12 7.07 -19.59
CA THR A 272 23.23 5.63 -19.23
C THR A 272 22.04 4.75 -19.63
N GLY A 273 21.04 5.28 -20.35
CA GLY A 273 19.87 4.51 -20.78
C GLY A 273 18.88 4.19 -19.65
N ALA A 274 18.75 5.07 -18.66
CA ALA A 274 17.84 4.90 -17.52
C ALA A 274 16.36 4.88 -17.94
N ASP A 275 15.54 4.07 -17.24
CA ASP A 275 14.07 4.19 -17.23
C ASP A 275 13.67 5.62 -16.81
N PRO A 276 13.15 6.45 -17.73
CA PRO A 276 12.71 7.81 -17.43
C PRO A 276 11.57 7.83 -16.39
N ASP A 277 10.88 6.71 -16.20
CA ASP A 277 9.74 6.62 -15.29
C ASP A 277 10.16 6.53 -13.84
N LEU A 278 11.34 6.02 -13.50
CA LEU A 278 11.83 6.01 -12.11
C LEU A 278 12.36 7.38 -11.69
N ALA A 279 13.16 8.04 -12.55
CA ALA A 279 13.59 9.42 -12.31
C ALA A 279 12.40 10.36 -12.17
N ARG A 280 11.36 10.15 -13.00
CA ARG A 280 10.06 10.79 -12.87
C ARG A 280 9.40 10.40 -11.54
N SER A 281 9.14 9.13 -11.23
CA SER A 281 8.50 8.71 -9.97
C SER A 281 9.16 9.32 -8.72
N THR A 282 10.49 9.36 -8.66
CA THR A 282 11.25 9.99 -7.55
C THR A 282 11.03 11.51 -7.45
N LEU A 283 11.16 12.26 -8.55
CA LEU A 283 10.90 13.71 -8.59
C LEU A 283 9.44 14.00 -8.20
N ARG A 284 8.53 13.10 -8.57
CA ARG A 284 7.07 13.25 -8.52
C ARG A 284 6.44 12.99 -7.16
N LEU A 285 7.01 12.08 -6.36
CA LEU A 285 6.49 11.74 -5.02
C LEU A 285 6.49 12.87 -4.01
N VAL A 286 7.29 13.89 -4.28
CA VAL A 286 7.59 14.91 -3.28
C VAL A 286 7.39 16.31 -3.84
N SER A 287 7.43 16.48 -5.17
CA SER A 287 7.26 17.77 -5.85
C SER A 287 5.80 18.11 -6.19
N ALA A 288 4.81 17.64 -5.43
CA ALA A 288 3.41 18.10 -5.57
C ALA A 288 3.34 19.61 -5.24
N ARG A 289 3.66 20.45 -6.22
CA ARG A 289 3.63 21.91 -6.12
C ARG A 289 2.19 22.38 -6.01
N VAL A 290 1.98 23.22 -5.02
CA VAL A 290 0.90 24.18 -4.86
C VAL A 290 0.79 25.03 -6.15
N PRO A 291 -0.38 25.14 -6.81
CA PRO A 291 -0.70 26.35 -7.54
C PRO A 291 -0.89 27.52 -6.57
#